data_AF-U9UGB5-F1
#
_entry.id   AF-U9UGB5-F1
#
_cell.length_a   1.000
_cell.length_b   1.000
_cell.length_c   1.000
_cell.angle_alpha   90.00
_cell.angle_beta   90.00
_cell.angle_gamma   90.00
#
_symmetry.space_group_name_H-M   'P 1'
#
loop_
_entity.id
_entity.type
_entity.pdbx_description
1 polymer ?
#
loop_
_entity_poly.entity_id
_entity_poly.type
_entity_poly.pdbx_seq_one_letter_code
_entity_poly.pdbx_strand_id
1 'polypeptide(L)'
;KDEDKAIRLFSKASKDNYPIAQFYLGKLYKDSKKAFYWYQKSAENGSKLAQFYLGKCYENGNGIKKDNFKAFKYYEKASISGNKVVQFNLGRCYLCGIGIEKDYDKSIEWFEKSASQGYIITQLLLGILYEKLKKDFENSFCWIERAMKRARKFKKSHISAHYDNLLSAQKDDFKLFELYERSAEQGCYSAIYILGHLYINGIGFGKKLKESVHLIEKAAKKGNKYAQLYLAKFYEEGIIVEKSRVEAFKWYKNAANDGNKYAQVILGLYFEKGGYGFVKKDIKKAVWWYEKSAEQDYAYAQCCLGYLYEKGEEIDRDSRKAIYWYKKAAENGYDAAYYLLAKFYEVVEKNEAKAFKCIKYYIEKGYFKGMYVLIGYYKRGIGTDIDREKADNLLKIATKIKKLKKTDTIS
;
A
#
# COMPACT_ATOMS: atom_id res chain seq x y z
N LYS A 1 -8.87 -34.21 4.47
CA LYS A 1 -9.57 -33.45 3.40
C LYS A 1 -10.24 -34.49 2.52
N ASP A 2 -11.56 -34.57 2.57
CA ASP A 2 -12.34 -35.49 1.76
C ASP A 2 -13.13 -34.63 0.76
N GLU A 3 -12.56 -34.47 -0.45
CA GLU A 3 -13.17 -33.67 -1.52
C GLU A 3 -14.55 -34.21 -1.90
N ASP A 4 -14.75 -35.52 -1.84
CA ASP A 4 -16.02 -36.17 -2.16
C ASP A 4 -17.08 -35.83 -1.11
N LYS A 5 -16.72 -35.83 0.17
CA LYS A 5 -17.60 -35.36 1.25
C LYS A 5 -17.94 -33.88 1.10
N ALA A 6 -16.99 -33.04 0.70
CA ALA A 6 -17.24 -31.62 0.44
C ALA A 6 -18.20 -31.42 -0.74
N ILE A 7 -17.99 -32.12 -1.86
CA ILE A 7 -18.87 -32.08 -3.03
C ILE A 7 -20.28 -32.54 -2.64
N ARG A 8 -20.43 -33.62 -1.87
CA ARG A 8 -21.75 -34.10 -1.41
C ARG A 8 -22.49 -33.06 -0.56
N LEU A 9 -21.80 -32.44 0.40
CA LEU A 9 -22.40 -31.44 1.28
C LEU A 9 -22.81 -30.17 0.50
N PHE A 10 -21.92 -29.64 -0.35
CA PHE A 10 -22.26 -28.48 -1.17
C PHE A 10 -23.34 -28.81 -2.21
N SER A 11 -23.35 -30.03 -2.78
CA SER A 11 -24.39 -30.48 -3.71
C SER A 11 -25.76 -30.46 -3.04
N LYS A 12 -25.86 -30.90 -1.79
CA LYS A 12 -27.12 -30.84 -1.02
C LYS A 12 -27.56 -29.40 -0.81
N ALA A 13 -26.68 -28.53 -0.30
CA ALA A 13 -26.99 -27.13 -0.04
C ALA A 13 -27.25 -26.29 -1.31
N SER A 14 -26.72 -26.70 -2.46
CA SER A 14 -26.90 -25.98 -3.73
C SER A 14 -28.32 -26.10 -4.30
N LYS A 15 -29.08 -27.12 -3.87
CA LYS A 15 -30.47 -27.34 -4.28
C LYS A 15 -31.43 -26.30 -3.69
N ASP A 16 -31.06 -25.69 -2.57
CA ASP A 16 -31.86 -24.67 -1.88
C ASP A 16 -31.50 -23.23 -2.32
N ASN A 17 -30.99 -23.07 -3.55
CA ASN A 17 -30.53 -21.78 -4.10
C ASN A 17 -29.47 -21.04 -3.27
N TYR A 18 -28.70 -21.75 -2.43
CA TYR A 18 -27.69 -21.12 -1.60
C TYR A 18 -26.46 -20.70 -2.45
N PRO A 19 -26.23 -19.39 -2.70
CA PRO A 19 -25.29 -18.95 -3.75
C PRO A 19 -23.86 -19.33 -3.43
N ILE A 20 -23.48 -19.33 -2.15
CA ILE A 20 -22.12 -19.67 -1.73
C ILE A 20 -21.82 -21.16 -1.89
N ALA A 21 -22.80 -22.05 -1.66
CA ALA A 21 -22.64 -23.48 -1.92
C ALA A 21 -22.50 -23.78 -3.42
N GLN A 22 -23.31 -23.11 -4.25
CA GLN A 22 -23.20 -23.17 -5.72
C GLN A 22 -21.82 -22.69 -6.18
N PHE A 23 -21.31 -21.59 -5.62
CA PHE A 23 -19.97 -21.11 -5.93
C PHE A 23 -18.87 -22.13 -5.58
N TYR A 24 -18.89 -22.68 -4.36
CA TYR A 24 -17.88 -23.64 -3.94
C TYR A 24 -17.95 -24.96 -4.73
N LEU A 25 -19.15 -25.40 -5.16
CA LEU A 25 -19.26 -26.50 -6.12
C LEU A 25 -18.51 -26.18 -7.41
N GLY A 26 -18.73 -24.99 -7.98
CA GLY A 26 -18.03 -24.57 -9.18
C GLY A 26 -16.51 -24.62 -9.04
N LYS A 27 -15.98 -24.30 -7.85
CA LYS A 27 -14.54 -24.38 -7.55
C LYS A 27 -14.02 -25.81 -7.39
N LEU A 28 -14.84 -26.73 -6.89
CA LEU A 28 -14.47 -28.12 -6.64
C LEU A 28 -14.54 -28.99 -7.90
N TYR A 29 -15.40 -28.66 -8.86
CA TYR A 29 -15.47 -29.39 -10.12
C TYR A 29 -14.25 -29.12 -11.00
N LYS A 30 -13.54 -30.20 -11.37
CA LYS A 30 -12.43 -30.16 -12.35
C LYS A 30 -12.93 -29.98 -13.79
N ASP A 31 -14.16 -30.40 -14.07
CA ASP A 31 -14.81 -30.18 -15.37
C ASP A 31 -15.20 -28.71 -15.51
N SER A 32 -14.64 -28.05 -16.52
CA SER A 32 -14.81 -26.61 -16.73
C SER A 32 -16.25 -26.22 -17.11
N LYS A 33 -17.01 -27.09 -17.80
CA LYS A 33 -18.42 -26.84 -18.14
C LYS A 33 -19.30 -26.94 -16.90
N LYS A 34 -19.06 -27.93 -16.03
CA LYS A 34 -19.77 -28.04 -14.74
C LYS A 34 -19.42 -26.87 -13.82
N ALA A 35 -18.15 -26.47 -13.78
CA ALA A 35 -17.72 -25.29 -13.02
C ALA A 35 -18.46 -24.03 -13.50
N PHE A 36 -18.47 -23.80 -14.82
CA PHE A 36 -19.18 -22.68 -15.43
C PHE A 36 -20.68 -22.68 -15.07
N TYR A 37 -21.36 -23.83 -15.20
CA TYR A 37 -22.77 -23.97 -14.86
C TYR A 37 -23.07 -23.53 -13.42
N TRP A 38 -22.26 -23.98 -12.46
CA TRP A 38 -22.46 -23.63 -11.06
C TRP A 38 -22.11 -22.18 -10.74
N TYR A 39 -21.09 -21.61 -11.38
CA TYR A 39 -20.83 -20.17 -11.30
C TYR A 39 -21.98 -19.36 -11.88
N GLN A 40 -22.59 -19.81 -12.97
CA GLN A 40 -23.76 -19.17 -13.56
C GLN A 40 -24.94 -19.16 -12.59
N LYS A 41 -25.30 -20.32 -12.02
CA LYS A 41 -26.38 -20.42 -11.03
C LYS A 41 -26.14 -19.56 -9.80
N SER A 42 -24.91 -19.57 -9.28
CA SER A 42 -24.53 -18.74 -8.14
C SER A 42 -24.63 -17.23 -8.45
N ALA A 43 -24.21 -16.81 -9.64
CA ALA A 43 -24.27 -15.43 -10.08
C ALA A 43 -25.71 -14.94 -10.34
N GLU A 44 -26.57 -15.80 -10.89
CA GLU A 44 -28.02 -15.58 -11.03
C GLU A 44 -28.67 -15.33 -9.66
N ASN A 45 -28.23 -16.07 -8.64
CA ASN A 45 -28.64 -15.88 -7.24
C ASN A 45 -27.86 -14.75 -6.51
N GLY A 46 -27.25 -13.82 -7.25
CA GLY A 46 -26.66 -12.59 -6.71
C GLY A 46 -25.23 -12.70 -6.17
N SER A 47 -24.56 -13.85 -6.30
CA SER A 47 -23.17 -14.01 -5.83
C SER A 47 -22.19 -13.17 -6.64
N LYS A 48 -21.64 -12.13 -6.02
CA LYS A 48 -20.61 -11.27 -6.62
C LYS A 48 -19.31 -12.00 -6.90
N LEU A 49 -18.97 -12.97 -6.05
CA LEU A 49 -17.80 -13.82 -6.27
C LEU A 49 -18.00 -14.70 -7.51
N ALA A 50 -19.19 -15.28 -7.69
CA ALA A 50 -19.47 -16.05 -8.89
C ALA A 50 -19.52 -15.18 -10.17
N GLN A 51 -20.03 -13.95 -10.09
CA GLN A 51 -19.94 -12.98 -11.19
C GLN A 51 -18.48 -12.74 -11.61
N PHE A 52 -17.57 -12.60 -10.66
CA PHE A 52 -16.13 -12.49 -10.94
C PHE A 52 -15.58 -13.74 -11.64
N TYR A 53 -15.90 -14.94 -11.16
CA TYR A 53 -15.43 -16.18 -11.77
C TYR A 53 -16.05 -16.46 -13.16
N LEU A 54 -17.28 -16.03 -13.42
CA LEU A 54 -17.84 -16.02 -14.76
C LEU A 54 -17.04 -15.11 -15.70
N GLY A 55 -16.63 -13.93 -15.23
CA GLY A 55 -15.71 -13.06 -15.96
C GLY A 55 -14.45 -13.80 -16.38
N LYS A 56 -13.82 -14.54 -15.45
CA LYS A 56 -12.66 -15.38 -15.75
C LYS A 56 -12.96 -16.50 -16.75
N CYS A 57 -14.12 -17.16 -16.64
CA CYS A 57 -14.53 -18.18 -17.59
C CYS A 57 -14.65 -17.63 -19.01
N TYR A 58 -15.25 -16.46 -19.19
CA TYR A 58 -15.35 -15.81 -20.49
C TYR A 58 -14.00 -15.28 -21.00
N GLU A 59 -13.12 -14.75 -20.14
CA GLU A 59 -11.79 -14.26 -20.53
C GLU A 59 -10.88 -15.40 -21.03
N ASN A 60 -10.93 -16.55 -20.35
CA ASN A 60 -10.03 -17.68 -20.60
C ASN A 60 -10.65 -18.77 -21.48
N GLY A 61 -11.97 -18.74 -21.73
CA GLY A 61 -12.69 -19.80 -22.44
C GLY A 61 -12.87 -21.08 -21.60
N ASN A 62 -12.94 -20.95 -20.27
CA ASN A 62 -13.07 -22.10 -19.37
C ASN A 62 -14.54 -22.54 -19.29
N GLY A 63 -14.86 -23.65 -19.95
CA GLY A 63 -16.22 -24.23 -19.94
C GLY A 63 -17.22 -23.53 -20.86
N ILE A 64 -16.79 -22.46 -21.53
CA ILE A 64 -17.59 -21.65 -22.45
C ILE A 64 -16.69 -21.07 -23.53
N LYS A 65 -17.24 -20.68 -24.69
CA LYS A 65 -16.47 -19.95 -25.71
C LYS A 65 -15.95 -18.64 -25.13
N LYS A 66 -14.66 -18.34 -25.38
CA LYS A 66 -14.02 -17.10 -24.97
C LYS A 66 -14.77 -15.88 -25.53
N ASP A 67 -15.04 -14.90 -24.67
CA ASP A 67 -15.74 -13.66 -24.99
C ASP A 67 -15.28 -12.54 -24.04
N ASN A 68 -14.32 -11.73 -24.51
CA ASN A 68 -13.74 -10.68 -23.67
C ASN A 68 -14.77 -9.59 -23.29
N PHE A 69 -15.75 -9.31 -24.16
CA PHE A 69 -16.77 -8.29 -23.88
C PHE A 69 -17.69 -8.74 -22.74
N LYS A 70 -18.14 -10.01 -22.76
CA LYS A 70 -18.87 -10.58 -21.61
C LYS A 70 -18.01 -10.62 -20.36
N ALA A 71 -16.74 -10.98 -20.48
CA ALA A 71 -15.81 -10.97 -19.35
C ALA A 71 -15.77 -9.59 -18.66
N PHE A 72 -15.55 -8.53 -19.44
CA PHE A 72 -15.59 -7.15 -18.98
C PHE A 72 -16.91 -6.82 -18.27
N LYS A 73 -18.06 -7.15 -18.87
CA LYS A 73 -19.38 -6.87 -18.28
C LYS A 73 -19.60 -7.57 -16.93
N TYR A 74 -19.08 -8.79 -16.77
CA TYR A 74 -19.15 -9.48 -15.48
C TYR A 74 -18.22 -8.86 -14.42
N TYR A 75 -17.00 -8.45 -14.81
CA TYR A 75 -16.10 -7.73 -13.90
C TYR A 75 -16.67 -6.37 -13.47
N GLU A 76 -17.25 -5.61 -14.40
CA GLU A 76 -17.95 -4.35 -14.14
C GLU A 76 -19.07 -4.55 -13.10
N LYS A 77 -19.96 -5.53 -13.31
CA LYS A 77 -21.05 -5.85 -12.37
C LYS A 77 -20.56 -6.29 -10.98
N ALA A 78 -19.46 -7.05 -10.93
CA ALA A 78 -18.89 -7.53 -9.68
C ALA A 78 -18.16 -6.42 -8.91
N SER A 79 -17.63 -5.39 -9.59
CA SER A 79 -16.81 -4.32 -8.99
C SER A 79 -17.56 -3.46 -7.98
N ILE A 80 -18.89 -3.36 -8.11
CA ILE A 80 -19.80 -2.65 -7.19
C ILE A 80 -19.68 -3.20 -5.75
N SER A 81 -19.28 -4.46 -5.59
CA SER A 81 -19.05 -5.06 -4.26
C SER A 81 -17.89 -4.46 -3.47
N GLY A 82 -17.03 -3.65 -4.11
CA GLY A 82 -15.86 -3.06 -3.48
C GLY A 82 -14.67 -4.01 -3.34
N ASN A 83 -14.76 -5.27 -3.79
CA ASN A 83 -13.67 -6.24 -3.63
C ASN A 83 -12.39 -5.84 -4.41
N LYS A 84 -11.26 -5.72 -3.70
CA LYS A 84 -9.95 -5.35 -4.26
C LYS A 84 -9.50 -6.19 -5.47
N VAL A 85 -9.74 -7.50 -5.48
CA VAL A 85 -9.36 -8.38 -6.61
C VAL A 85 -10.22 -8.07 -7.83
N VAL A 86 -11.51 -7.86 -7.64
CA VAL A 86 -12.41 -7.52 -8.76
C VAL A 86 -12.08 -6.14 -9.34
N GLN A 87 -11.84 -5.15 -8.49
CA GLN A 87 -11.41 -3.81 -8.91
C GLN A 87 -10.09 -3.85 -9.68
N PHE A 88 -9.13 -4.68 -9.26
CA PHE A 88 -7.91 -4.93 -10.03
C PHE A 88 -8.20 -5.51 -11.42
N ASN A 89 -9.06 -6.52 -11.54
CA ASN A 89 -9.37 -7.13 -12.84
C ASN A 89 -10.09 -6.13 -13.77
N LEU A 90 -10.95 -5.27 -13.24
CA LEU A 90 -11.57 -4.19 -14.00
C LEU A 90 -10.55 -3.16 -14.47
N GLY A 91 -9.63 -2.73 -13.59
CA GLY A 91 -8.51 -1.87 -13.95
C GLY A 91 -7.62 -2.50 -15.05
N ARG A 92 -7.41 -3.82 -15.00
CA ARG A 92 -6.68 -4.57 -16.05
C ARG A 92 -7.43 -4.56 -17.38
N CYS A 93 -8.76 -4.62 -17.38
CA CYS A 93 -9.53 -4.55 -18.62
C CYS A 93 -9.30 -3.22 -19.34
N TYR A 94 -9.34 -2.11 -18.61
CA TYR A 94 -9.01 -0.79 -19.15
C TYR A 94 -7.53 -0.63 -19.53
N LEU A 95 -6.60 -1.22 -18.77
CA LEU A 95 -5.16 -1.16 -19.09
C LEU A 95 -4.83 -1.87 -20.40
N CYS A 96 -5.36 -3.08 -20.56
CA CYS A 96 -5.00 -4.00 -21.63
C CYS A 96 -5.96 -3.98 -22.81
N GLY A 97 -7.13 -3.36 -22.68
CA GLY A 97 -8.19 -3.36 -23.69
C GLY A 97 -8.94 -4.70 -23.76
N ILE A 98 -9.19 -5.33 -22.59
CA ILE A 98 -9.88 -6.64 -22.54
C ILE A 98 -11.38 -6.39 -22.56
N GLY A 99 -11.99 -6.54 -23.73
CA GLY A 99 -13.45 -6.42 -23.89
C GLY A 99 -13.97 -4.98 -23.87
N ILE A 100 -13.07 -4.01 -23.78
CA ILE A 100 -13.35 -2.58 -23.84
C ILE A 100 -12.13 -1.87 -24.44
N GLU A 101 -12.32 -0.64 -24.94
CA GLU A 101 -11.21 0.22 -25.35
C GLU A 101 -10.27 0.53 -24.18
N LYS A 102 -8.99 0.76 -24.48
CA LYS A 102 -8.00 1.12 -23.46
C LYS A 102 -8.30 2.49 -22.90
N ASP A 103 -8.25 2.61 -21.58
CA ASP A 103 -8.46 3.86 -20.86
C ASP A 103 -7.53 3.88 -19.64
N TYR A 104 -6.39 4.56 -19.77
CA TYR A 104 -5.37 4.55 -18.72
C TYR A 104 -5.81 5.27 -17.46
N ASP A 105 -6.64 6.31 -17.58
CA ASP A 105 -7.11 7.08 -16.43
C ASP A 105 -8.13 6.29 -15.62
N LYS A 106 -9.12 5.65 -16.28
CA LYS A 106 -10.01 4.71 -15.59
C LYS A 106 -9.26 3.52 -15.01
N SER A 107 -8.24 3.03 -15.71
CA SER A 107 -7.39 1.95 -15.20
C SER A 107 -6.73 2.34 -13.87
N ILE A 108 -6.10 3.51 -13.82
CA ILE A 108 -5.49 4.05 -12.60
C ILE A 108 -6.55 4.22 -11.51
N GLU A 109 -7.70 4.81 -11.79
CA GLU A 109 -8.78 5.01 -10.81
C GLU A 109 -9.22 3.68 -10.14
N TRP A 110 -9.47 2.65 -10.94
CA TRP A 110 -9.83 1.32 -10.42
C TRP A 110 -8.69 0.65 -9.66
N PHE A 111 -7.46 0.85 -10.12
CA PHE A 111 -6.29 0.36 -9.41
C PHE A 111 -6.09 1.07 -8.07
N GLU A 112 -6.35 2.37 -7.94
CA GLU A 112 -6.27 3.09 -6.67
C GLU A 112 -7.30 2.59 -5.65
N LYS A 113 -8.53 2.29 -6.11
CA LYS A 113 -9.56 1.67 -5.26
C LYS A 113 -9.11 0.30 -4.73
N SER A 114 -8.45 -0.51 -5.55
CA SER A 114 -7.89 -1.80 -5.13
C SER A 114 -6.66 -1.64 -4.22
N ALA A 115 -5.75 -0.72 -4.57
CA ALA A 115 -4.49 -0.47 -3.89
C ALA A 115 -4.67 0.17 -2.52
N SER A 116 -5.71 0.99 -2.32
CA SER A 116 -6.08 1.59 -1.03
C SER A 116 -6.55 0.54 -0.01
N GLN A 117 -7.17 -0.55 -0.48
CA GLN A 117 -7.46 -1.75 0.33
C GLN A 117 -6.20 -2.62 0.57
N GLY A 118 -5.11 -2.25 -0.07
CA GLY A 118 -3.77 -2.79 0.09
C GLY A 118 -3.55 -4.12 -0.61
N TYR A 119 -4.15 -4.27 -1.79
CA TYR A 119 -3.74 -5.32 -2.71
C TYR A 119 -2.36 -4.98 -3.30
N ILE A 120 -1.34 -5.69 -2.82
CA ILE A 120 0.08 -5.38 -3.06
C ILE A 120 0.40 -5.37 -4.56
N ILE A 121 -0.12 -6.33 -5.32
CA ILE A 121 0.10 -6.42 -6.77
C ILE A 121 -0.33 -5.13 -7.47
N THR A 122 -1.49 -4.58 -7.11
CA THR A 122 -1.97 -3.32 -7.68
C THR A 122 -1.14 -2.12 -7.24
N GLN A 123 -0.65 -2.11 -5.99
CA GLN A 123 0.25 -1.04 -5.53
C GLN A 123 1.56 -1.01 -6.35
N LEU A 124 2.15 -2.18 -6.62
CA LEU A 124 3.35 -2.27 -7.46
C LEU A 124 3.07 -1.81 -8.90
N LEU A 125 1.94 -2.23 -9.47
CA LEU A 125 1.53 -1.83 -10.81
C LEU A 125 1.27 -0.32 -10.92
N LEU A 126 0.58 0.27 -9.95
CA LEU A 126 0.38 1.73 -9.89
C LEU A 126 1.72 2.46 -9.88
N GLY A 127 2.71 1.95 -9.15
CA GLY A 127 4.07 2.47 -9.18
C GLY A 127 4.58 2.67 -10.61
N ILE A 128 4.59 1.57 -11.36
CA ILE A 128 5.04 1.56 -12.75
C ILE A 128 4.20 2.47 -13.65
N LEU A 129 2.88 2.51 -13.48
CA LEU A 129 1.98 3.32 -14.30
C LEU A 129 2.18 4.82 -14.05
N TYR A 130 2.32 5.25 -12.79
CA TYR A 130 2.59 6.63 -12.42
C TYR A 130 3.92 7.11 -13.02
N GLU A 131 4.96 6.30 -12.93
CA GLU A 131 6.25 6.63 -13.53
C GLU A 131 6.18 6.69 -15.07
N LYS A 132 5.59 5.67 -15.72
CA LYS A 132 5.61 5.57 -17.18
C LYS A 132 4.68 6.56 -17.87
N LEU A 133 3.43 6.65 -17.42
CA LEU A 133 2.36 7.39 -18.08
C LEU A 133 2.25 8.83 -17.60
N LYS A 134 2.39 9.04 -16.28
CA LYS A 134 2.22 10.37 -15.68
C LYS A 134 3.55 11.10 -15.42
N LYS A 135 4.68 10.41 -15.57
CA LYS A 135 6.02 10.90 -15.15
C LYS A 135 6.04 11.37 -13.70
N ASP A 136 5.19 10.76 -12.89
CA ASP A 136 5.01 11.05 -11.48
C ASP A 136 5.80 10.04 -10.64
N PHE A 137 7.09 10.32 -10.51
CA PHE A 137 8.02 9.50 -9.75
C PHE A 137 7.70 9.48 -8.25
N GLU A 138 6.99 10.51 -7.75
CA GLU A 138 6.66 10.64 -6.35
C GLU A 138 5.54 9.68 -5.95
N ASN A 139 4.42 9.73 -6.66
CA ASN A 139 3.34 8.76 -6.45
C ASN A 139 3.82 7.34 -6.76
N SER A 140 4.71 7.19 -7.75
CA SER A 140 5.32 5.89 -8.01
C SER A 140 6.03 5.32 -6.79
N PHE A 141 6.99 6.09 -6.26
CA PHE A 141 7.77 5.70 -5.09
C PHE A 141 6.88 5.43 -3.88
N CYS A 142 5.86 6.27 -3.64
CA CYS A 142 4.92 6.13 -2.54
C CYS A 142 4.16 4.80 -2.59
N TRP A 143 3.62 4.43 -3.75
CA TRP A 143 2.88 3.17 -3.91
C TRP A 143 3.79 1.95 -3.73
N ILE A 144 5.00 2.00 -4.28
CA ILE A 144 5.98 0.91 -4.15
C ILE A 144 6.41 0.75 -2.69
N GLU A 145 6.70 1.85 -2.00
CA GLU A 145 7.06 1.78 -0.57
C GLU A 145 5.93 1.23 0.30
N ARG A 146 4.68 1.61 0.01
CA ARG A 146 3.50 1.04 0.68
C ARG A 146 3.43 -0.47 0.46
N ALA A 147 3.65 -0.92 -0.77
CA ALA A 147 3.68 -2.34 -1.13
C ALA A 147 4.78 -3.08 -0.37
N MET A 148 6.03 -2.61 -0.44
CA MET A 148 7.17 -3.24 0.22
C MET A 148 7.03 -3.28 1.74
N LYS A 149 6.58 -2.18 2.37
CA LYS A 149 6.31 -2.15 3.81
C LYS A 149 5.26 -3.17 4.23
N ARG A 150 4.17 -3.29 3.46
CA ARG A 150 3.11 -4.26 3.73
C ARG A 150 3.63 -5.68 3.54
N ALA A 151 4.39 -5.93 2.48
CA ALA A 151 5.04 -7.20 2.20
C ALA A 151 5.97 -7.62 3.37
N ARG A 152 6.88 -6.74 3.81
CA ARG A 152 7.80 -7.01 4.94
C ARG A 152 7.05 -7.33 6.24
N LYS A 153 5.89 -6.70 6.48
CA LYS A 153 5.04 -6.98 7.66
C LYS A 153 4.52 -8.42 7.64
N PHE A 154 4.08 -8.93 6.48
CA PHE A 154 3.60 -10.31 6.34
C PHE A 154 4.73 -11.35 6.40
N LYS A 155 5.92 -11.03 5.89
CA LYS A 155 7.10 -11.91 6.01
C LYS A 155 7.48 -12.18 7.47
N LYS A 156 7.32 -11.18 8.36
CA LYS A 156 7.62 -11.32 9.81
C LYS A 156 6.58 -12.12 10.61
N SER A 157 5.38 -12.38 10.06
CA SER A 157 4.28 -13.02 10.82
C SER A 157 4.16 -14.53 10.62
N HIS A 158 5.18 -15.22 10.11
CA HIS A 158 5.12 -16.66 9.74
C HIS A 158 3.94 -17.05 8.83
N ILE A 159 3.42 -16.11 8.04
CA ILE A 159 2.48 -16.40 6.95
C ILE A 159 3.25 -16.17 5.65
N SER A 160 4.18 -17.08 5.35
CA SER A 160 4.86 -17.10 4.04
C SER A 160 3.82 -17.23 2.92
N ALA A 161 2.67 -17.85 3.20
CA ALA A 161 1.58 -18.10 2.25
C ALA A 161 1.06 -16.86 1.49
N HIS A 162 1.16 -15.63 2.01
CA HIS A 162 0.74 -14.44 1.24
C HIS A 162 1.83 -13.82 0.38
N TYR A 163 3.09 -13.99 0.77
CA TYR A 163 4.25 -13.67 -0.07
C TYR A 163 4.34 -14.72 -1.18
N ASP A 164 4.18 -15.99 -0.82
CA ASP A 164 4.08 -17.11 -1.73
C ASP A 164 2.84 -16.97 -2.62
N ASN A 165 1.71 -16.40 -2.20
CA ASN A 165 0.58 -16.09 -3.10
C ASN A 165 0.78 -14.83 -3.97
N LEU A 166 1.75 -13.97 -3.66
CA LEU A 166 2.23 -12.94 -4.58
C LEU A 166 3.04 -13.55 -5.74
N LEU A 167 3.49 -14.82 -5.56
CA LEU A 167 4.57 -15.49 -6.27
C LEU A 167 4.24 -16.92 -6.75
N SER A 168 3.09 -17.47 -6.35
CA SER A 168 2.57 -18.76 -6.79
C SER A 168 1.73 -18.47 -8.02
N ALA A 169 2.45 -18.35 -9.13
CA ALA A 169 1.93 -18.08 -10.45
C ALA A 169 0.60 -18.82 -10.71
N GLN A 170 -0.51 -18.09 -10.71
CA GLN A 170 -1.58 -18.45 -11.62
C GLN A 170 -1.10 -18.09 -13.03
N LYS A 171 -1.46 -18.89 -14.04
CA LYS A 171 -1.14 -18.65 -15.46
C LYS A 171 -1.46 -17.22 -15.94
N ASP A 172 -2.35 -16.51 -15.24
CA ASP A 172 -2.78 -15.14 -15.54
C ASP A 172 -1.73 -14.06 -15.16
N ASP A 173 -0.77 -14.34 -14.26
CA ASP A 173 0.20 -13.35 -13.73
C ASP A 173 1.50 -13.23 -14.55
N PHE A 174 1.73 -14.13 -15.51
CA PHE A 174 2.91 -14.09 -16.40
C PHE A 174 2.99 -12.79 -17.20
N LYS A 175 1.84 -12.25 -17.61
CA LYS A 175 1.74 -10.95 -18.31
C LYS A 175 2.19 -9.76 -17.45
N LEU A 176 2.05 -9.86 -16.13
CA LEU A 176 2.46 -8.79 -15.22
C LEU A 176 3.98 -8.77 -15.06
N PHE A 177 4.59 -9.96 -14.92
CA PHE A 177 6.04 -10.07 -14.89
C PHE A 177 6.66 -9.57 -16.20
N GLU A 178 6.09 -9.95 -17.33
CA GLU A 178 6.50 -9.44 -18.65
C GLU A 178 6.36 -7.91 -18.73
N LEU A 179 5.30 -7.33 -18.17
CA LEU A 179 5.15 -5.87 -18.09
C LEU A 179 6.26 -5.22 -17.26
N TYR A 180 6.67 -5.85 -16.15
CA TYR A 180 7.76 -5.35 -15.32
C TYR A 180 9.09 -5.40 -16.06
N GLU A 181 9.41 -6.53 -16.70
CA GLU A 181 10.62 -6.67 -17.52
C GLU A 181 10.66 -5.64 -18.64
N ARG A 182 9.61 -5.55 -19.47
CA ARG A 182 9.53 -4.56 -20.55
C ARG A 182 9.65 -3.12 -20.05
N SER A 183 9.11 -2.84 -18.87
CA SER A 183 9.22 -1.50 -18.26
C SER A 183 10.63 -1.23 -17.75
N ALA A 184 11.29 -2.23 -17.17
CA ALA A 184 12.68 -2.14 -16.71
C ALA A 184 13.66 -1.97 -17.89
N GLU A 185 13.45 -2.69 -18.98
CA GLU A 185 14.20 -2.53 -20.24
C GLU A 185 14.07 -1.11 -20.82
N GLN A 186 12.94 -0.44 -20.56
CA GLN A 186 12.71 0.96 -20.92
C GLN A 186 13.28 1.97 -19.90
N GLY A 187 14.01 1.51 -18.88
CA GLY A 187 14.62 2.35 -17.86
C GLY A 187 13.67 2.82 -16.76
N CYS A 188 12.53 2.15 -16.54
CA CYS A 188 11.63 2.46 -15.44
C CYS A 188 12.24 2.04 -14.10
N TYR A 189 12.64 3.02 -13.27
CA TYR A 189 13.37 2.78 -12.03
C TYR A 189 12.56 1.94 -11.05
N SER A 190 11.26 2.22 -10.98
CA SER A 190 10.28 1.46 -10.22
C SER A 190 10.24 -0.02 -10.60
N ALA A 191 10.19 -0.31 -11.90
CA ALA A 191 10.13 -1.68 -12.39
C ALA A 191 11.43 -2.44 -12.08
N ILE A 192 12.59 -1.78 -12.27
CA ILE A 192 13.90 -2.35 -11.94
C ILE A 192 14.00 -2.63 -10.44
N TYR A 193 13.51 -1.70 -9.59
CA TYR A 193 13.49 -1.90 -8.15
C TYR A 193 12.61 -3.08 -7.72
N ILE A 194 11.43 -3.22 -8.34
CA ILE A 194 10.53 -4.36 -8.10
C ILE A 194 11.20 -5.68 -8.51
N LEU A 195 11.77 -5.76 -9.72
CA LEU A 195 12.47 -6.95 -10.20
C LEU A 195 13.68 -7.32 -9.34
N GLY A 196 14.41 -6.32 -8.83
CA GLY A 196 15.51 -6.52 -7.90
C GLY A 196 15.10 -7.22 -6.60
N HIS A 197 13.95 -6.82 -6.04
CA HIS A 197 13.35 -7.51 -4.89
C HIS A 197 12.91 -8.94 -5.23
N LEU A 198 12.32 -9.16 -6.39
CA LEU A 198 11.91 -10.51 -6.83
C LEU A 198 13.13 -11.43 -6.95
N TYR A 199 14.22 -10.93 -7.53
CA TYR A 199 15.46 -11.67 -7.72
C TYR A 199 16.11 -12.12 -6.40
N ILE A 200 16.24 -11.25 -5.40
CA ILE A 200 16.81 -11.63 -4.08
C ILE A 200 15.95 -12.69 -3.38
N ASN A 201 14.64 -12.68 -3.61
CA ASN A 201 13.75 -13.69 -3.05
C ASN A 201 13.71 -14.98 -3.90
N GLY A 202 14.55 -15.11 -4.92
CA GLY A 202 14.70 -16.31 -5.75
C GLY A 202 13.70 -16.44 -6.90
N ILE A 203 13.03 -15.35 -7.28
CA ILE A 203 12.02 -15.36 -8.35
C ILE A 203 12.50 -14.52 -9.54
N GLY A 204 12.68 -15.19 -10.69
CA GLY A 204 12.98 -14.55 -11.97
C GLY A 204 14.41 -14.78 -12.48
N PHE A 205 14.68 -14.32 -13.70
CA PHE A 205 15.92 -14.58 -14.42
C PHE A 205 16.87 -13.37 -14.32
N GLY A 206 18.01 -13.55 -13.65
CA GLY A 206 18.91 -12.44 -13.26
C GLY A 206 19.65 -11.70 -14.38
N LYS A 207 19.63 -12.19 -15.63
CA LYS A 207 20.46 -11.62 -16.71
C LYS A 207 19.99 -10.22 -17.14
N LYS A 208 18.71 -10.07 -17.48
CA LYS A 208 18.11 -8.79 -17.91
C LYS A 208 18.11 -7.72 -16.82
N LEU A 209 18.05 -8.16 -15.56
CA LEU A 209 18.05 -7.28 -14.40
C LEU A 209 19.39 -6.53 -14.25
N LYS A 210 20.53 -7.21 -14.48
CA LYS A 210 21.86 -6.58 -14.42
C LYS A 210 22.01 -5.47 -15.47
N GLU A 211 21.56 -5.72 -16.69
CA GLU A 211 21.56 -4.73 -17.78
C GLU A 211 20.70 -3.51 -17.44
N SER A 212 19.53 -3.74 -16.82
CA SER A 212 18.62 -2.66 -16.44
C SER A 212 19.17 -1.80 -15.28
N VAL A 213 19.90 -2.38 -14.33
CA VAL A 213 20.56 -1.61 -13.25
C VAL A 213 21.61 -0.65 -13.80
N HIS A 214 22.34 -1.06 -14.84
CA HIS A 214 23.31 -0.18 -15.48
C HIS A 214 22.68 1.13 -16.00
N LEU A 215 21.41 1.08 -16.44
CA LEU A 215 20.65 2.27 -16.83
C LEU A 215 20.38 3.20 -15.64
N ILE A 216 20.03 2.65 -14.47
CA ILE A 216 19.87 3.43 -13.22
C ILE A 216 21.19 4.08 -12.82
N GLU A 217 22.29 3.34 -12.83
CA GLU A 217 23.60 3.88 -12.48
C GLU A 217 24.00 5.03 -13.41
N LYS A 218 23.80 4.86 -14.71
CA LYS A 218 24.07 5.91 -15.70
C LYS A 218 23.20 7.15 -15.45
N ALA A 219 21.91 6.97 -15.17
CA ALA A 219 21.01 8.07 -14.86
C ALA A 219 21.37 8.76 -13.53
N ALA A 220 21.75 7.99 -12.51
CA ALA A 220 22.16 8.50 -11.21
C ALA A 220 23.46 9.33 -11.31
N LYS A 221 24.44 8.88 -12.10
CA LYS A 221 25.67 9.61 -12.41
C LYS A 221 25.42 10.91 -13.19
N LYS A 222 24.31 10.99 -13.93
CA LYS A 222 23.87 12.22 -14.63
C LYS A 222 23.05 13.18 -13.75
N GLY A 223 22.91 12.91 -12.44
CA GLY A 223 22.15 13.79 -11.54
C GLY A 223 20.64 13.50 -11.48
N ASN A 224 20.17 12.35 -11.99
CA ASN A 224 18.76 12.01 -11.82
C ASN A 224 18.48 11.62 -10.35
N LYS A 225 17.84 12.54 -9.62
CA LYS A 225 17.55 12.40 -8.19
C LYS A 225 16.71 11.18 -7.80
N TYR A 226 15.90 10.64 -8.70
CA TYR A 226 15.13 9.41 -8.46
C TYR A 226 15.96 8.16 -8.72
N ALA A 227 16.78 8.16 -9.78
CA ALA A 227 17.73 7.08 -10.03
C ALA A 227 18.74 6.95 -8.87
N GLN A 228 19.26 8.07 -8.36
CA GLN A 228 20.12 8.10 -7.19
C GLN A 228 19.41 7.53 -5.94
N LEU A 229 18.14 7.89 -5.72
CA LEU A 229 17.32 7.36 -4.63
C LEU A 229 17.15 5.83 -4.72
N TYR A 230 16.84 5.29 -5.89
CA TYR A 230 16.70 3.85 -6.08
C TYR A 230 18.05 3.11 -5.98
N LEU A 231 19.13 3.70 -6.48
CA LEU A 231 20.48 3.14 -6.34
C LEU A 231 20.93 3.09 -4.88
N ALA A 232 20.61 4.13 -4.09
CA ALA A 232 20.84 4.11 -2.65
C ALA A 232 20.13 2.94 -1.95
N LYS A 233 18.87 2.68 -2.32
CA LYS A 233 18.12 1.52 -1.81
C LYS A 233 18.72 0.19 -2.21
N PHE A 234 19.29 0.09 -3.40
CA PHE A 234 19.99 -1.13 -3.82
C PHE A 234 21.16 -1.46 -2.92
N TYR A 235 22.01 -0.48 -2.61
CA TYR A 235 23.08 -0.67 -1.65
C TYR A 235 22.58 -0.92 -0.22
N GLU A 236 21.49 -0.29 0.20
CA GLU A 236 20.91 -0.48 1.53
C GLU A 236 20.38 -1.90 1.74
N GLU A 237 19.72 -2.45 0.73
CA GLU A 237 19.04 -3.74 0.80
C GLU A 237 19.89 -4.90 0.25
N GLY A 238 20.99 -4.62 -0.44
CA GLY A 238 21.82 -5.63 -1.13
C GLY A 238 21.16 -6.15 -2.41
N ILE A 239 20.42 -5.30 -3.10
CA ILE A 239 19.75 -5.63 -4.36
C ILE A 239 20.77 -5.58 -5.48
N ILE A 240 21.20 -6.75 -5.96
CA ILE A 240 22.09 -6.95 -7.12
C ILE A 240 23.54 -6.50 -6.86
N VAL A 241 23.72 -5.49 -6.02
CA VAL A 241 25.01 -5.03 -5.49
C VAL A 241 25.24 -5.58 -4.09
N GLU A 242 26.51 -5.62 -3.68
CA GLU A 242 26.85 -5.94 -2.30
C GLU A 242 26.24 -4.90 -1.36
N LYS A 243 25.63 -5.39 -0.29
CA LYS A 243 24.98 -4.54 0.71
C LYS A 243 26.01 -3.63 1.37
N SER A 244 25.88 -2.33 1.17
CA SER A 244 26.77 -1.33 1.75
C SER A 244 25.99 -0.11 2.23
N ARG A 245 25.94 0.09 3.55
CA ARG A 245 25.29 1.25 4.15
C ARG A 245 26.03 2.55 3.85
N VAL A 246 27.35 2.48 3.65
CA VAL A 246 28.19 3.63 3.33
C VAL A 246 27.90 4.12 1.92
N GLU A 247 27.83 3.21 0.94
CA GLU A 247 27.46 3.57 -0.43
C GLU A 247 25.99 4.04 -0.53
N ALA A 248 25.08 3.38 0.20
CA ALA A 248 23.70 3.83 0.30
C ALA A 248 23.62 5.28 0.81
N PHE A 249 24.36 5.60 1.87
CA PHE A 249 24.43 6.96 2.42
C PHE A 249 24.97 7.97 1.39
N LYS A 250 26.03 7.63 0.65
CA LYS A 250 26.58 8.52 -0.41
C LYS A 250 25.53 8.83 -1.48
N TRP A 251 24.80 7.82 -1.94
CA TRP A 251 23.75 8.03 -2.95
C TRP A 251 22.52 8.75 -2.41
N TYR A 252 22.12 8.50 -1.16
CA TYR A 252 21.11 9.32 -0.49
C TYR A 252 21.55 10.77 -0.36
N LYS A 253 22.84 11.03 -0.06
CA LYS A 253 23.41 12.37 -0.04
C LYS A 253 23.29 13.07 -1.38
N ASN A 254 23.66 12.40 -2.48
CA ASN A 254 23.55 12.95 -3.82
C ASN A 254 22.08 13.26 -4.17
N ALA A 255 21.17 12.30 -3.96
CA ALA A 255 19.74 12.50 -4.20
C ALA A 255 19.16 13.67 -3.41
N ALA A 256 19.56 13.83 -2.15
CA ALA A 256 19.07 14.89 -1.29
C ALA A 256 19.59 16.28 -1.71
N ASN A 257 20.87 16.35 -2.11
CA ASN A 257 21.47 17.56 -2.69
C ASN A 257 20.76 17.96 -3.99
N ASP A 258 20.38 16.99 -4.82
CA ASP A 258 19.61 17.20 -6.05
C ASP A 258 18.11 17.43 -5.80
N GLY A 259 17.71 17.70 -4.54
CA GLY A 259 16.35 18.09 -4.18
C GLY A 259 15.36 16.93 -4.14
N ASN A 260 15.80 15.71 -3.83
CA ASN A 260 14.88 14.60 -3.54
C ASN A 260 14.42 14.65 -2.08
N LYS A 261 13.17 15.04 -1.85
CA LYS A 261 12.61 15.19 -0.49
C LYS A 261 12.60 13.91 0.35
N TYR A 262 12.51 12.73 -0.26
CA TYR A 262 12.62 11.47 0.48
C TYR A 262 14.06 11.23 0.95
N ALA A 263 15.04 11.43 0.08
CA ALA A 263 16.44 11.30 0.43
C ALA A 263 16.85 12.31 1.52
N GLN A 264 16.31 13.53 1.47
CA GLN A 264 16.50 14.54 2.51
C GLN A 264 15.98 14.05 3.87
N VAL A 265 14.79 13.45 3.94
CA VAL A 265 14.31 12.82 5.20
C VAL A 265 15.21 11.68 5.65
N ILE A 266 15.68 10.85 4.71
CA ILE A 266 16.56 9.73 5.05
C ILE A 266 17.85 10.26 5.68
N LEU A 267 18.47 11.32 5.12
CA LEU A 267 19.63 11.96 5.74
C LEU A 267 19.31 12.57 7.09
N GLY A 268 18.16 13.24 7.22
CA GLY A 268 17.68 13.73 8.50
C GLY A 268 17.66 12.63 9.56
N LEU A 269 17.15 11.43 9.21
CA LEU A 269 17.13 10.27 10.09
C LEU A 269 18.54 9.71 10.41
N TYR A 270 19.47 9.73 9.44
CA TYR A 270 20.87 9.34 9.67
C TYR A 270 21.54 10.24 10.71
N PHE A 271 21.35 11.55 10.62
CA PHE A 271 21.92 12.51 11.57
C PHE A 271 21.17 12.52 12.91
N GLU A 272 19.85 12.33 12.92
CA GLU A 272 19.06 12.26 14.15
C GLU A 272 19.47 11.08 15.04
N LYS A 273 19.71 9.92 14.43
CA LYS A 273 19.99 8.67 15.16
C LYS A 273 21.47 8.36 15.34
N GLY A 274 22.36 9.10 14.66
CA GLY A 274 23.79 8.77 14.62
C GLY A 274 24.05 7.46 13.87
N GLY A 275 23.81 7.48 12.55
CA GLY A 275 23.79 6.32 11.66
C GLY A 275 24.91 5.29 11.86
N TYR A 276 24.57 4.21 12.57
CA TYR A 276 25.27 2.92 12.61
C TYR A 276 26.80 2.98 12.71
N GLY A 277 27.35 3.96 13.44
CA GLY A 277 28.78 4.09 13.73
C GLY A 277 29.62 4.87 12.72
N PHE A 278 29.09 5.23 11.54
CA PHE A 278 29.84 5.99 10.52
C PHE A 278 29.28 7.40 10.26
N VAL A 279 28.09 7.71 10.78
CA VAL A 279 27.55 9.08 10.84
C VAL A 279 27.40 9.46 12.29
N LYS A 280 28.08 10.53 12.71
CA LYS A 280 27.91 11.08 14.06
C LYS A 280 26.51 11.70 14.19
N LYS A 281 25.87 11.49 15.35
CA LYS A 281 24.62 12.16 15.70
C LYS A 281 24.82 13.68 15.62
N ASP A 282 23.91 14.37 14.93
CA ASP A 282 23.94 15.82 14.73
C ASP A 282 22.51 16.32 14.51
N ILE A 283 21.85 16.72 15.60
CA ILE A 283 20.44 17.15 15.53
C ILE A 283 20.29 18.42 14.67
N LYS A 284 21.26 19.33 14.66
CA LYS A 284 21.20 20.55 13.84
C LYS A 284 21.20 20.22 12.35
N LYS A 285 22.05 19.27 11.91
CA LYS A 285 21.99 18.77 10.52
C LYS A 285 20.71 18.00 10.23
N ALA A 286 20.18 17.26 11.20
CA ALA A 286 18.90 16.57 11.03
C ALA A 286 17.77 17.56 10.75
N VAL A 287 17.66 18.62 11.57
CA VAL A 287 16.70 19.73 11.37
C VAL A 287 16.87 20.34 9.99
N TRP A 288 18.10 20.70 9.59
CA TRP A 288 18.35 21.32 8.29
C TRP A 288 17.85 20.45 7.11
N TRP A 289 18.11 19.15 7.15
CA TRP A 289 17.63 18.24 6.11
C TRP A 289 16.11 18.05 6.15
N TYR A 290 15.52 17.98 7.33
CA TYR A 290 14.07 17.89 7.46
C TYR A 290 13.38 19.18 7.00
N GLU A 291 13.93 20.36 7.26
CA GLU A 291 13.42 21.65 6.76
C GLU A 291 13.38 21.66 5.23
N LYS A 292 14.48 21.29 4.57
CA LYS A 292 14.53 21.19 3.09
C LYS A 292 13.46 20.29 2.51
N SER A 293 13.14 19.20 3.19
CA SER A 293 12.09 18.27 2.75
C SER A 293 10.68 18.77 3.08
N ALA A 294 10.51 19.37 4.26
CA ALA A 294 9.26 19.90 4.75
C ALA A 294 8.78 21.13 3.97
N GLU A 295 9.71 21.92 3.41
CA GLU A 295 9.46 23.02 2.48
C GLU A 295 8.89 22.54 1.14
N GLN A 296 9.13 21.27 0.75
CA GLN A 296 8.55 20.62 -0.42
C GLN A 296 7.24 19.87 -0.10
N ASP A 297 6.55 20.33 0.94
CA ASP A 297 5.30 19.78 1.47
C ASP A 297 5.33 18.29 1.79
N TYR A 298 6.51 17.74 2.10
CA TYR A 298 6.60 16.35 2.54
C TYR A 298 6.14 16.21 3.99
N ALA A 299 4.91 15.78 4.16
CA ALA A 299 4.22 15.73 5.45
C ALA A 299 4.95 14.90 6.52
N TYR A 300 5.68 13.85 6.13
CA TYR A 300 6.48 13.08 7.09
C TYR A 300 7.67 13.89 7.63
N ALA A 301 8.34 14.69 6.80
CA ALA A 301 9.42 15.58 7.24
C ALA A 301 8.90 16.65 8.20
N GLN A 302 7.73 17.22 7.88
CA GLN A 302 7.03 18.17 8.75
C GLN A 302 6.76 17.54 10.12
N CYS A 303 6.30 16.29 10.18
CA CYS A 303 6.15 15.58 11.44
C CYS A 303 7.47 15.33 12.20
N CYS A 304 8.56 15.00 11.49
CA CYS A 304 9.88 14.87 12.09
C CYS A 304 10.35 16.18 12.72
N LEU A 305 10.17 17.33 12.04
CA LEU A 305 10.47 18.65 12.61
C LEU A 305 9.64 18.95 13.84
N GLY A 306 8.33 18.69 13.77
CA GLY A 306 7.43 18.87 14.90
C GLY A 306 7.93 18.13 16.15
N TYR A 307 8.40 16.89 15.95
CA TYR A 307 8.94 16.04 17.00
C TYR A 307 10.28 16.53 17.56
N LEU A 308 11.20 17.00 16.71
CA LEU A 308 12.49 17.54 17.19
C LEU A 308 12.29 18.80 18.03
N TYR A 309 11.45 19.73 17.60
CA TYR A 309 11.15 20.95 18.37
C TYR A 309 10.34 20.68 19.64
N GLU A 310 9.50 19.63 19.66
CA GLU A 310 8.83 19.17 20.88
C GLU A 310 9.84 18.71 21.93
N LYS A 311 10.84 17.93 21.50
CA LYS A 311 11.83 17.33 22.39
C LYS A 311 12.89 18.32 22.87
N GLY A 312 13.42 19.16 21.99
CA GLY A 312 14.52 20.07 22.32
C GLY A 312 15.82 19.36 22.74
N GLU A 313 16.11 18.17 22.22
CA GLU A 313 17.41 17.51 22.45
C GLU A 313 18.46 18.18 21.55
N GLU A 314 19.47 18.84 22.13
CA GLU A 314 20.58 19.55 21.41
C GLU A 314 20.16 20.80 20.59
N ILE A 315 18.87 21.11 20.55
CA ILE A 315 18.29 22.35 20.05
C ILE A 315 17.31 22.90 21.08
N ASP A 316 17.03 24.20 21.06
CA ASP A 316 16.05 24.77 21.96
C ASP A 316 14.65 24.21 21.66
N ARG A 317 13.94 23.84 22.72
CA ARG A 317 12.56 23.44 22.64
C ARG A 317 11.71 24.61 22.16
N ASP A 318 10.85 24.36 21.17
CA ASP A 318 9.98 25.38 20.57
C ASP A 318 8.58 24.82 20.33
N SER A 319 7.68 25.06 21.28
CA SER A 319 6.27 24.64 21.18
C SER A 319 5.57 25.23 19.96
N ARG A 320 5.90 26.47 19.58
CA ARG A 320 5.23 27.16 18.47
C ARG A 320 5.61 26.50 17.15
N LYS A 321 6.91 26.22 16.93
CA LYS A 321 7.38 25.48 15.76
C LYS A 321 6.88 24.04 15.75
N ALA A 322 6.86 23.37 16.90
CA ALA A 322 6.33 22.02 17.02
C ALA A 322 4.87 21.94 16.53
N ILE A 323 4.01 22.82 17.07
CA ILE A 323 2.60 22.92 16.68
C ILE A 323 2.46 23.29 15.19
N TYR A 324 3.24 24.26 14.71
CA TYR A 324 3.20 24.70 13.31
C TYR A 324 3.45 23.53 12.37
N TRP A 325 4.55 22.80 12.58
CA TRP A 325 4.92 21.69 11.70
C TRP A 325 3.97 20.50 11.81
N TYR A 326 3.45 20.19 13.00
CA TYR A 326 2.41 19.17 13.13
C TYR A 326 1.12 19.53 12.40
N LYS A 327 0.66 20.80 12.47
CA LYS A 327 -0.51 21.22 11.70
C LYS A 327 -0.28 21.12 10.20
N LYS A 328 0.86 21.62 9.72
CA LYS A 328 1.22 21.56 8.30
C LYS A 328 1.31 20.12 7.77
N ALA A 329 1.89 19.21 8.56
CA ALA A 329 1.92 17.78 8.24
C ALA A 329 0.51 17.19 8.09
N ALA A 330 -0.42 17.61 8.96
CA ALA A 330 -1.78 17.15 8.95
C ALA A 330 -2.57 17.70 7.74
N GLU A 331 -2.38 18.96 7.39
CA GLU A 331 -2.94 19.61 6.19
C GLU A 331 -2.45 18.93 4.91
N ASN A 332 -1.17 18.52 4.88
CA ASN A 332 -0.57 17.77 3.78
C ASN A 332 -0.86 16.25 3.83
N GLY A 333 -1.91 15.83 4.56
CA GLY A 333 -2.43 14.46 4.52
C GLY A 333 -1.64 13.43 5.33
N TYR A 334 -0.77 13.86 6.26
CA TYR A 334 -0.20 12.96 7.27
C TYR A 334 -1.03 12.98 8.53
N ASP A 335 -2.12 12.22 8.54
CA ASP A 335 -3.15 12.34 9.57
C ASP A 335 -2.64 11.98 10.97
N ALA A 336 -1.62 11.12 11.05
CA ALA A 336 -0.96 10.79 12.31
C ALA A 336 -0.40 12.04 13.02
N ALA A 337 -0.21 13.16 12.31
CA ALA A 337 0.13 14.44 12.88
C ALA A 337 -0.93 14.99 13.85
N TYR A 338 -2.24 14.84 13.58
CA TYR A 338 -3.28 15.27 14.53
C TYR A 338 -3.25 14.47 15.83
N TYR A 339 -2.90 13.18 15.74
CA TYR A 339 -2.68 12.36 16.93
C TYR A 339 -1.47 12.82 17.74
N LEU A 340 -0.36 13.13 17.08
CA LEU A 340 0.84 13.68 17.73
C LEU A 340 0.55 15.05 18.35
N LEU A 341 -0.18 15.92 17.64
CA LEU A 341 -0.60 17.23 18.12
C LEU A 341 -1.54 17.14 19.33
N ALA A 342 -2.46 16.17 19.34
CA ALA A 342 -3.32 15.93 20.51
C ALA A 342 -2.48 15.52 21.74
N LYS A 343 -1.54 14.59 21.55
CA LYS A 343 -0.63 14.16 22.62
C LYS A 343 0.26 15.31 23.11
N PHE A 344 0.74 16.15 22.20
CA PHE A 344 1.50 17.35 22.53
C PHE A 344 0.68 18.29 23.40
N TYR A 345 -0.57 18.60 23.01
CA TYR A 345 -1.43 19.45 23.81
C TYR A 345 -1.74 18.86 25.20
N GLU A 346 -1.95 17.55 25.30
CA GLU A 346 -2.22 16.87 26.57
C GLU A 346 -1.00 16.89 27.51
N VAL A 347 0.17 16.47 27.01
CA VAL A 347 1.34 16.19 27.85
C VAL A 347 2.24 17.40 28.03
N VAL A 348 2.45 18.17 26.97
CA VAL A 348 3.41 19.28 26.95
C VAL A 348 2.74 20.59 27.36
N GLU A 349 1.69 21.00 26.64
CA GLU A 349 1.01 22.27 26.88
C GLU A 349 -0.01 22.19 28.02
N LYS A 350 -0.31 20.97 28.51
CA LYS A 350 -1.36 20.70 29.50
C LYS A 350 -2.69 21.38 29.14
N ASN A 351 -3.02 21.40 27.85
CA ASN A 351 -4.21 22.02 27.29
C ASN A 351 -5.19 20.95 26.81
N GLU A 352 -6.03 20.49 27.73
CA GLU A 352 -6.96 19.40 27.48
C GLU A 352 -7.99 19.73 26.38
N ALA A 353 -8.50 20.97 26.34
CA ALA A 353 -9.47 21.40 25.35
C ALA A 353 -8.92 21.31 23.90
N LYS A 354 -7.67 21.75 23.69
CA LYS A 354 -7.01 21.63 22.37
C LYS A 354 -6.69 20.17 22.05
N ALA A 355 -6.25 19.39 23.03
CA ALA A 355 -6.01 17.96 22.86
C ALA A 355 -7.27 17.22 22.41
N PHE A 356 -8.41 17.48 23.09
CA PHE A 356 -9.71 16.94 22.75
C PHE A 356 -10.15 17.32 21.33
N LYS A 357 -10.00 18.60 20.95
CA LYS A 357 -10.35 19.07 19.60
C LYS A 357 -9.54 18.36 18.52
N CYS A 358 -8.23 18.18 18.71
CA CYS A 358 -7.36 17.51 17.75
C CYS A 358 -7.70 16.02 17.59
N ILE A 359 -7.92 15.30 18.70
CA ILE A 359 -8.23 13.87 18.63
C ILE A 359 -9.61 13.61 18.03
N LYS A 360 -10.59 14.49 18.33
CA LYS A 360 -11.94 14.44 17.74
C LYS A 360 -11.87 14.65 16.23
N TYR A 361 -11.18 15.69 15.76
CA TYR A 361 -11.00 15.95 14.33
C TYR A 361 -10.33 14.76 13.61
N TYR A 362 -9.27 14.19 14.20
CA TYR A 362 -8.58 13.02 13.66
C TYR A 362 -9.54 11.83 13.42
N ILE A 363 -10.46 11.60 14.36
CA ILE A 363 -11.43 10.50 14.27
C ILE A 363 -12.55 10.82 13.28
N GLU A 364 -13.04 12.05 13.23
CA GLU A 364 -14.07 12.50 12.28
C GLU A 364 -13.61 12.38 10.81
N LYS A 365 -12.30 12.51 10.56
CA LYS A 365 -11.71 12.23 9.24
C LYS A 365 -11.56 10.73 8.91
N GLY A 366 -12.03 9.83 9.77
CA GLY A 366 -12.03 8.38 9.54
C GLY A 366 -10.80 7.65 10.08
N TYR A 367 -9.95 8.31 10.87
CA TYR A 367 -8.75 7.69 11.43
C TYR A 367 -8.95 7.14 12.84
N PHE A 368 -9.33 5.88 12.91
CA PHE A 368 -9.72 5.23 14.17
C PHE A 368 -8.57 4.83 15.10
N LYS A 369 -7.30 5.17 14.80
CA LYS A 369 -6.16 4.81 15.67
C LYS A 369 -6.21 5.54 17.02
N GLY A 370 -6.78 6.75 17.03
CA GLY A 370 -6.95 7.59 18.21
C GLY A 370 -8.24 7.32 18.99
N MET A 371 -9.07 6.38 18.54
CA MET A 371 -10.43 6.18 19.06
C MET A 371 -10.46 5.87 20.55
N TYR A 372 -9.52 5.06 21.04
CA TYR A 372 -9.39 4.76 22.46
C TYR A 372 -8.95 5.97 23.31
N VAL A 373 -8.20 6.91 22.72
CA VAL A 373 -7.83 8.15 23.40
C VAL A 373 -9.06 9.04 23.57
N LEU A 374 -9.87 9.22 22.51
CA LEU A 374 -11.12 9.98 22.60
C LEU A 374 -12.13 9.34 23.56
N ILE A 375 -12.24 8.01 23.59
CA ILE A 375 -13.05 7.28 24.59
C ILE A 375 -12.55 7.62 26.00
N GLY A 376 -11.23 7.59 26.22
CA GLY A 376 -10.63 7.95 27.49
C GLY A 376 -10.86 9.40 27.90
N TYR A 377 -10.96 10.33 26.94
CA TYR A 377 -11.28 11.73 27.21
C TYR A 377 -12.72 11.91 27.67
N TYR A 378 -13.70 11.31 26.97
CA TYR A 378 -15.10 11.36 27.39
C TYR A 378 -15.35 10.68 28.74
N LYS A 379 -14.63 9.61 29.07
CA LYS A 379 -14.77 8.94 30.39
C LYS A 379 -14.22 9.77 31.56
N ARG A 380 -13.17 10.55 31.31
CA ARG A 380 -12.42 11.29 32.34
C ARG A 380 -12.72 12.79 32.35
N GLY A 381 -13.47 13.30 31.37
CA GLY A 381 -13.74 14.73 31.24
C GLY A 381 -12.55 15.55 30.76
N ILE A 382 -11.64 14.98 29.97
CA ILE A 382 -10.43 15.68 29.49
C ILE A 382 -10.83 16.59 28.32
N GLY A 383 -10.87 17.90 28.57
CA GLY A 383 -11.19 18.90 27.55
C GLY A 383 -12.63 18.88 27.04
N THR A 384 -13.51 18.16 27.72
CA THR A 384 -14.96 18.01 27.46
C THR A 384 -15.64 17.58 28.75
N ASP A 385 -16.97 17.74 28.85
CA ASP A 385 -17.74 17.14 29.95
C ASP A 385 -17.67 15.61 29.91
N ILE A 386 -17.85 14.99 31.09
CA ILE A 386 -17.93 13.53 31.22
C ILE A 386 -19.17 13.03 30.46
N ASP A 387 -18.94 12.19 29.45
CA ASP A 387 -19.99 11.64 28.60
C ASP A 387 -19.77 10.12 28.42
N ARG A 388 -20.27 9.36 29.40
CA ARG A 388 -20.10 7.90 29.42
C ARG A 388 -20.86 7.21 28.29
N GLU A 389 -22.01 7.74 27.90
CA GLU A 389 -22.83 7.20 26.83
C GLU A 389 -22.08 7.27 25.48
N LYS A 390 -21.51 8.44 25.17
CA LYS A 390 -20.74 8.65 23.95
C LYS A 390 -19.44 7.85 23.95
N ALA A 391 -18.79 7.71 25.10
CA ALA A 391 -17.65 6.82 25.25
C ALA A 391 -18.00 5.36 24.94
N ASP A 392 -19.14 4.87 25.42
CA ASP A 392 -19.60 3.49 25.19
C ASP A 392 -20.06 3.26 23.75
N ASN A 393 -20.70 4.25 23.12
CA ASN A 393 -21.05 4.21 21.70
C ASN A 393 -19.79 4.17 20.82
N LEU A 394 -18.78 4.99 21.12
CA LEU A 394 -17.47 4.93 20.44
C LEU A 394 -16.79 3.57 20.65
N LEU A 395 -16.89 2.97 21.84
CA LEU A 395 -16.34 1.64 22.12
C LEU A 395 -17.01 0.54 21.29
N LYS A 396 -18.34 0.61 21.10
CA LYS A 396 -19.09 -0.29 20.21
C LYS A 396 -18.59 -0.17 18.76
N ILE A 397 -18.42 1.06 18.27
CA ILE A 397 -17.90 1.32 16.91
C ILE A 397 -16.46 0.79 16.78
N ALA A 398 -15.58 1.08 17.74
CA ALA A 398 -14.19 0.59 17.75
C ALA A 398 -14.14 -0.95 17.68
N THR A 399 -15.02 -1.62 18.42
CA THR A 399 -15.13 -3.08 18.44
C THR A 399 -15.61 -3.63 17.10
N LYS A 400 -16.58 -2.98 16.45
CA LYS A 400 -17.06 -3.35 15.10
C LYS A 400 -15.95 -3.20 14.06
N ILE A 401 -15.21 -2.09 14.08
CA ILE A 401 -14.06 -1.85 13.20
C ILE A 401 -12.97 -2.90 13.41
N LYS A 402 -12.68 -3.26 14.66
CA LYS A 402 -11.72 -4.31 14.99
C LYS A 402 -12.14 -5.69 14.46
N LYS A 403 -13.44 -6.01 14.51
CA LYS A 403 -13.99 -7.25 13.92
C LYS A 403 -13.88 -7.24 12.40
N LEU A 404 -14.24 -6.13 11.73
CA LEU A 404 -14.14 -5.98 10.27
C LEU A 404 -12.69 -6.15 9.77
N LYS A 405 -11.71 -5.54 10.45
CA LYS A 405 -10.29 -5.71 10.12
C LYS A 405 -9.78 -7.14 10.30
N LYS A 406 -10.40 -7.94 11.19
CA LYS A 406 -10.07 -9.36 11.37
C LYS A 406 -10.69 -10.23 10.26
N THR A 407 -11.90 -9.91 9.81
CA THR A 407 -12.53 -10.63 8.68
C THR A 407 -11.81 -10.37 7.36
N ASP A 408 -11.30 -9.16 7.12
CA ASP A 408 -10.45 -8.84 5.95
C ASP A 408 -9.08 -9.54 5.94
N THR A 409 -8.67 -10.11 7.08
CA THR A 409 -7.46 -10.95 7.20
C THR A 409 -7.74 -12.44 7.09
N ILE A 410 -9.00 -12.86 7.04
CA ILE A 410 -9.41 -14.28 6.95
C ILE A 410 -10.02 -14.62 5.57
N SER A 411 -10.38 -13.62 4.75
CA SER A 411 -10.78 -13.78 3.34
C SER A 411 -9.62 -13.53 2.38
#